data_AF-A0A7Z7JI79-F1
#
_entry.id   AF-A0A7Z7JI79-F1
#
_cell.length_a   1.000
_cell.length_b   1.000
_cell.length_c   1.000
_cell.angle_alpha   90.00
_cell.angle_beta   90.00
_cell.angle_gamma   90.00
#
_symmetry.space_group_name_H-M   'P 1'
#
loop_
_entity.id
_entity.type
_entity.pdbx_description
1 polymer ?
#
loop_
_entity_poly.entity_id
_entity_poly.type
_entity_poly.pdbx_seq_one_letter_code
_entity_poly.pdbx_strand_id
1 'polypeptide(L)'
;MHTSILFVLLFVIPPILAYRLARRWGRSGFKWAAICFCTHYFGLLLLLLLPSKATPTLQRYRLDNPQCATKHGMSCNSCGSRSIRIWRKQWMFSVKQYHVCNHCGQSLYTT
;
A
#
# COMPACT_ATOMS: atom_id res chain seq x y z
N MET A 1 -0.16 5.34 -34.45
CA MET A 1 -1.16 5.41 -33.36
C MET A 1 -1.30 4.09 -32.61
N HIS A 2 -1.54 2.95 -33.28
CA HIS A 2 -1.67 1.64 -32.59
C HIS A 2 -0.44 1.20 -31.80
N THR A 3 0.77 1.43 -32.31
CA THR A 3 2.03 1.08 -31.63
C THR A 3 2.24 1.88 -30.34
N SER A 4 1.92 3.17 -30.35
CA SER A 4 1.99 4.04 -29.17
C SER A 4 0.98 3.63 -28.10
N ILE A 5 -0.23 3.22 -28.49
CA ILE A 5 -1.26 2.73 -27.57
C ILE A 5 -0.81 1.42 -26.91
N LEU A 6 -0.31 0.47 -27.71
CA LEU A 6 0.22 -0.80 -27.20
C LEU A 6 1.37 -0.59 -26.21
N PHE A 7 2.27 0.35 -26.49
CA PHE A 7 3.36 0.68 -25.58
C PHE A 7 2.85 1.16 -24.22
N VAL A 8 1.88 2.08 -24.19
CA VAL A 8 1.30 2.58 -22.95
C VAL A 8 0.59 1.46 -22.17
N LEU A 9 -0.20 0.63 -22.85
CA LEU A 9 -0.90 -0.50 -22.23
C LEU A 9 0.07 -1.50 -21.59
N LEU A 10 1.17 -1.81 -22.27
CA LEU A 10 2.10 -2.85 -21.84
C LEU A 10 3.11 -2.35 -20.80
N PHE A 11 3.65 -1.14 -20.95
CA PHE A 11 4.79 -0.68 -20.16
C PHE A 11 4.47 0.42 -19.15
N VAL A 12 3.34 1.13 -19.28
CA VAL A 12 3.00 2.26 -18.39
C VAL A 12 1.91 1.87 -17.39
N ILE A 13 0.86 1.19 -17.85
CA ILE A 13 -0.28 0.84 -17.01
C ILE A 13 0.08 -0.16 -15.90
N PRO A 14 0.76 -1.29 -16.17
CA PRO A 14 1.03 -2.29 -15.13
C PRO A 14 1.89 -1.75 -13.97
N PRO A 15 2.97 -0.99 -14.21
CA PRO A 15 3.76 -0.39 -13.14
C PRO A 15 2.97 0.60 -12.28
N ILE A 16 2.12 1.43 -12.88
CA ILE A 16 1.31 2.41 -12.14
C ILE A 16 0.29 1.70 -11.25
N LEU A 17 -0.39 0.67 -11.77
CA LEU A 17 -1.33 -0.12 -11.00
C LEU A 17 -0.62 -0.86 -9.85
N ALA A 18 0.51 -1.50 -10.15
CA ALA A 18 1.32 -2.20 -9.15
C ALA A 18 1.80 -1.25 -8.05
N TYR A 19 2.28 -0.06 -8.42
CA TYR A 19 2.73 0.96 -7.47
C TYR A 19 1.64 1.37 -6.48
N ARG A 20 0.41 1.59 -6.98
CA ARG A 20 -0.74 1.97 -6.14
C ARG A 20 -1.21 0.80 -5.28
N LEU A 21 -1.34 -0.39 -5.87
CA LEU A 21 -1.87 -1.56 -5.18
C LEU A 21 -0.90 -2.08 -4.10
N ALA A 22 0.39 -2.17 -4.43
CA ALA A 22 1.42 -2.58 -3.49
C ALA A 22 1.46 -1.68 -2.25
N ARG A 23 1.36 -0.34 -2.43
CA ARG A 23 1.30 0.60 -1.30
C ARG A 23 0.05 0.40 -0.44
N ARG A 24 -1.10 0.13 -1.05
CA ARG A 24 -2.33 -0.18 -0.32
C ARG A 24 -2.20 -1.43 0.55
N TRP A 25 -1.38 -2.39 0.14
CA TRP A 25 -1.10 -3.63 0.87
C TRP A 25 0.17 -3.58 1.75
N GLY A 26 0.68 -2.37 2.03
CA GLY A 26 1.85 -2.19 2.88
C GLY A 26 3.14 -2.76 2.30
N ARG A 27 3.21 -2.95 0.98
CA ARG A 27 4.41 -3.33 0.25
C ARG A 27 5.07 -2.11 -0.37
N SER A 28 6.36 -2.21 -0.67
CA SER A 28 7.08 -1.14 -1.35
C SER A 28 6.52 -0.95 -2.76
N GLY A 29 5.86 0.19 -3.00
CA GLY A 29 5.31 0.54 -4.30
C GLY A 29 6.38 0.52 -5.39
N PHE A 30 7.54 1.13 -5.13
CA PHE A 30 8.63 1.23 -6.11
C PHE A 30 9.17 -0.14 -6.52
N LYS A 31 9.36 -1.07 -5.56
CA LYS A 31 9.81 -2.43 -5.89
C LYS A 31 8.83 -3.13 -6.83
N TRP A 32 7.54 -3.03 -6.56
CA TRP A 32 6.51 -3.66 -7.40
C TRP A 32 6.32 -2.97 -8.74
N ALA A 33 6.47 -1.66 -8.80
CA ALA A 33 6.48 -0.92 -10.06
C ALA A 33 7.63 -1.37 -10.97
N ALA A 34 8.85 -1.51 -10.43
CA ALA A 34 10.01 -1.98 -11.16
C ALA A 34 9.83 -3.42 -11.66
N ILE A 35 9.32 -4.32 -10.81
CA ILE A 35 9.01 -5.70 -11.21
C ILE A 35 8.01 -5.73 -12.37
N CYS A 36 6.91 -4.96 -12.28
CA CYS A 36 5.89 -4.92 -13.32
C CYS A 36 6.35 -4.18 -14.58
N PHE A 37 7.35 -3.30 -14.49
CA PHE A 37 7.96 -2.68 -15.67
C PHE A 37 8.73 -3.72 -16.50
N CYS A 38 9.46 -4.63 -15.83
CA CYS A 38 10.20 -5.70 -16.51
C CYS A 38 9.32 -6.87 -16.95
N THR A 39 8.33 -7.25 -16.12
CA THR A 39 7.51 -8.46 -16.31
C THR A 39 6.09 -8.17 -16.79
N HIS A 40 5.77 -6.89 -17.05
CA HIS A 40 4.45 -6.45 -17.50
C HIS A 40 3.33 -6.91 -16.55
N TYR A 41 2.26 -7.47 -17.10
CA TYR A 41 1.12 -7.98 -16.37
C TYR A 41 1.43 -9.22 -15.52
N PHE A 42 2.52 -9.94 -15.77
CA PHE A 42 2.89 -11.11 -14.96
C PHE A 42 3.25 -10.70 -13.52
N GLY A 43 4.02 -9.62 -13.36
CA GLY A 43 4.32 -9.07 -12.04
C GLY A 43 3.07 -8.57 -11.30
N LEU A 44 2.10 -8.02 -12.05
CA LEU A 44 0.83 -7.56 -11.49
C LEU A 44 -0.02 -8.75 -11.02
N LEU A 45 -0.08 -9.83 -11.81
CA LEU A 45 -0.74 -11.09 -11.43
C LEU A 45 -0.13 -11.66 -10.16
N LEU A 46 1.21 -11.73 -10.09
CA LEU A 46 1.92 -12.20 -8.91
C LEU A 46 1.62 -11.34 -7.68
N LEU A 47 1.57 -10.01 -7.84
CA LEU A 47 1.18 -9.10 -6.76
C LEU A 47 -0.19 -9.49 -6.22
N LEU A 48 -1.19 -9.66 -7.10
CA LEU A 48 -2.58 -9.99 -6.77
C LEU A 48 -2.74 -11.33 -6.05
N LEU A 49 -1.96 -12.35 -6.44
CA LEU A 49 -2.03 -13.69 -5.86
C LEU A 49 -1.36 -13.79 -4.49
N LEU A 50 -0.37 -12.95 -4.20
CA LEU A 50 0.35 -13.01 -2.94
C LEU A 50 -0.51 -12.42 -1.80
N PRO A 51 -0.60 -13.10 -0.64
CA PRO A 51 -1.41 -12.61 0.48
C PRO A 51 -0.94 -11.22 0.94
N SER A 52 -1.89 -10.32 1.20
CA SER A 52 -1.59 -9.00 1.76
C SER A 52 -0.75 -9.16 3.04
N LYS A 53 0.28 -8.32 3.23
CA LYS A 53 1.06 -8.37 4.48
C LYS A 53 0.12 -8.15 5.66
N ALA A 54 0.29 -8.94 6.72
CA ALA A 54 -0.41 -8.71 7.97
C ALA A 54 -0.13 -7.28 8.43
N THR A 55 -1.19 -6.53 8.69
CA THR A 55 -1.08 -5.14 9.15
C THR A 55 -0.53 -5.18 10.58
N PRO A 56 0.58 -4.48 10.87
CA PRO A 56 1.18 -4.52 12.19
C PRO A 56 0.24 -3.90 13.23
N THR A 57 0.41 -4.24 14.50
CA THR A 57 -0.25 -3.51 15.59
C THR A 57 0.36 -2.12 15.76
N LEU A 58 -0.37 -1.20 16.41
CA LEU A 58 0.13 0.17 16.68
C LEU A 58 1.51 0.15 17.36
N GLN A 59 1.69 -0.71 18.37
CA GLN A 59 2.95 -0.82 19.12
C GLN A 59 4.10 -1.22 18.20
N ARG A 60 3.90 -2.25 17.36
CA ARG A 60 4.94 -2.71 16.43
C ARG A 60 5.25 -1.68 15.36
N TYR A 61 4.23 -1.02 14.83
CA TYR A 61 4.40 0.06 13.86
C TYR A 61 5.21 1.24 14.43
N ARG A 62 5.03 1.57 15.72
CA ARG A 62 5.81 2.60 16.42
C ARG A 62 7.28 2.19 16.61
N LEU A 63 7.54 0.92 16.94
CA LEU A 63 8.90 0.40 17.05
C LEU A 63 9.63 0.41 15.71
N ASP A 64 8.94 0.03 14.63
CA ASP A 64 9.53 -0.01 13.29
C ASP A 64 9.72 1.40 12.69
N ASN A 65 8.99 2.42 13.17
CA ASN A 65 8.99 3.78 12.62
C ASN A 65 8.99 4.85 13.72
N PRO A 66 10.05 4.94 14.55
CA PRO A 66 10.11 5.91 15.65
C PRO A 66 10.02 7.36 15.16
N GLN A 67 10.55 7.66 13.97
CA GLN A 67 10.48 8.97 13.32
C GLN A 67 9.06 9.42 12.95
N CYS A 68 8.11 8.49 12.90
CA CYS A 68 6.70 8.79 12.61
C CYS A 68 5.87 9.05 13.87
N ALA A 69 6.44 8.86 15.07
CA ALA A 69 5.76 9.17 16.31
C ALA A 69 5.75 10.69 16.55
N THR A 70 4.56 11.26 16.68
CA THR A 70 4.35 12.69 16.97
C THR A 70 3.67 12.85 18.32
N LYS A 71 3.71 14.07 18.90
CA LYS A 71 3.07 14.39 20.20
C LYS A 71 1.56 14.05 20.24
N HIS A 72 0.88 14.02 19.09
CA HIS A 72 -0.57 13.82 18.99
C HIS A 72 -0.98 12.51 18.31
N GLY A 73 -0.03 11.63 17.95
CA GLY A 73 -0.34 10.38 17.24
C GLY A 73 0.79 9.88 16.34
N MET A 74 0.46 9.09 15.32
CA MET A 74 1.43 8.58 14.34
C MET A 74 1.24 9.30 12.99
N SER A 75 2.32 9.51 12.24
CA SER A 75 2.28 9.88 10.83
C SER A 75 2.44 8.66 9.92
N CYS A 76 2.07 8.83 8.64
CA CYS A 76 2.33 7.83 7.63
C CYS A 76 3.84 7.71 7.35
N ASN A 77 4.42 6.50 7.40
CA ASN A 77 5.84 6.32 7.10
C ASN A 77 6.21 6.54 5.63
N SER A 78 5.22 6.50 4.75
CA SER A 78 5.42 6.47 3.31
C SER A 78 5.33 7.87 2.71
N CYS A 79 4.40 8.71 3.20
CA CYS A 79 4.23 10.08 2.72
C CYS A 79 4.40 11.15 3.80
N GLY A 80 4.62 10.78 5.07
CA GLY A 80 4.73 11.73 6.18
C GLY A 80 3.41 12.40 6.58
N SER A 81 2.31 12.17 5.86
CA SER A 81 1.02 12.78 6.16
C SER A 81 0.47 12.33 7.51
N ARG A 82 -0.14 13.27 8.24
CA ARG A 82 -0.83 13.05 9.52
C ARG A 82 -2.34 12.83 9.35
N SER A 83 -2.85 12.93 8.12
CA SER A 83 -4.27 12.67 7.84
C SER A 83 -4.51 11.17 7.75
N ILE A 84 -4.93 10.58 8.87
CA ILE A 84 -5.23 9.16 9.00
C ILE A 84 -6.73 9.00 9.25
N ARG A 85 -7.39 8.21 8.40
CA ARG A 85 -8.78 7.77 8.61
C ARG A 85 -8.80 6.40 9.26
N ILE A 86 -9.82 6.18 10.08
CA ILE A 86 -10.10 4.87 10.67
C ILE A 86 -11.11 4.15 9.77
N TRP A 87 -10.75 2.96 9.30
CA TRP A 87 -11.64 2.07 8.56
C TRP A 87 -11.91 0.84 9.41
N ARG A 88 -13.18 0.65 9.78
CA ARG A 88 -13.60 -0.51 10.58
C ARG A 88 -14.04 -1.63 9.66
N LYS A 89 -13.46 -2.82 9.83
CA LYS A 89 -13.95 -4.05 9.21
C LYS A 89 -14.55 -4.92 10.31
N GLN A 90 -15.85 -5.13 10.21
CA GLN A 90 -16.60 -5.96 11.14
C GLN A 90 -16.87 -7.30 10.45
N TRP A 91 -16.37 -8.39 11.03
CA TRP A 91 -16.60 -9.74 10.54
C TRP A 91 -17.12 -10.62 11.67
N MET A 92 -18.40 -10.96 11.59
CA MET A 92 -19.16 -11.87 12.46
C MET A 92 -19.10 -11.52 13.97
N PHE A 93 -17.96 -11.72 14.62
CA PHE A 93 -17.72 -11.39 16.04
C PHE A 93 -16.44 -10.58 16.28
N SER A 94 -15.68 -10.25 15.23
CA SER A 94 -14.44 -9.47 15.33
C SER A 94 -14.60 -8.09 14.68
N VAL A 95 -14.25 -7.05 15.43
CA VAL A 95 -14.10 -5.70 14.90
C VAL A 95 -12.61 -5.42 14.78
N LYS A 96 -12.11 -5.30 13.54
CA LYS A 96 -10.74 -4.82 13.30
C LYS A 96 -10.78 -3.37 12.86
N GLN A 97 -10.03 -2.52 13.56
CA GLN A 97 -9.86 -1.13 13.18
C GLN A 97 -8.56 -0.99 12.39
N TYR A 98 -8.67 -0.51 11.16
CA TYR A 98 -7.53 -0.24 10.28
C TYR A 98 -7.30 1.26 10.21
N HIS A 99 -6.07 1.68 10.48
CA HIS A 99 -5.66 3.08 10.32
C HIS A 99 -5.05 3.25 8.94
N VAL A 100 -5.71 4.03 8.09
CA VAL A 100 -5.36 4.21 6.67
C VAL A 100 -5.04 5.67 6.41
N CYS A 101 -3.92 5.95 5.73
CA CYS A 101 -3.59 7.32 5.36
C CYS A 101 -4.53 7.83 4.24
N ASN A 102 -5.09 9.03 4.40
CA ASN A 102 -5.94 9.66 3.38
C ASN A 102 -5.15 10.07 2.13
N HIS A 103 -3.89 10.46 2.28
CA HIS A 103 -3.08 10.96 1.17
C HIS A 103 -2.58 9.84 0.24
N CYS A 104 -2.02 8.76 0.82
CA CYS A 104 -1.44 7.67 0.02
C CYS A 104 -2.30 6.39 0.00
N GLY A 105 -3.34 6.30 0.83
CA GLY A 105 -4.21 5.12 0.90
C GLY A 105 -3.58 3.89 1.56
N GLN A 106 -2.37 4.01 2.12
CA GLN A 106 -1.66 2.90 2.77
C GLN A 106 -2.29 2.58 4.13
N SER A 107 -2.49 1.29 4.40
CA SER A 107 -2.82 0.79 5.73
C SER A 107 -1.56 0.76 6.59
N LEU A 108 -1.63 1.41 7.76
CA LEU A 108 -0.50 1.69 8.64
C LEU A 108 -0.40 0.61 9.70
N TYR A 109 -1.41 0.55 10.55
CA TYR A 109 -1.51 -0.39 11.65
C TYR A 109 -2.97 -0.72 11.96
N THR A 110 -3.16 -1.79 12.71
CA THR A 110 -4.46 -2.18 13.26
C THR A 110 -4.49 -2.01 14.78
N THR A 111 -5.69 -1.79 15.31
CA THR A 111 -6.00 -1.74 16.74
C THR A 111 -7.11 -2.74 17.03
#